data_AF-A0A6J0TEP7-F1
#
_entry.id   AF-A0A6J0TEP7-F1
#
_cell.length_a   1.000
_cell.length_b   1.000
_cell.length_c   1.000
_cell.angle_alpha   90.00
_cell.angle_beta   90.00
_cell.angle_gamma   90.00
#
_symmetry.space_group_name_H-M   'P 1'
#
loop_
_entity.id
_entity.type
_entity.pdbx_description
1 polymer ?
#
loop_
_entity_poly.entity_id
_entity_poly.type
_entity_poly.pdbx_seq_one_letter_code
_entity_poly.pdbx_strand_id
1 'polypeptide(L)'
;MMTHKVRVQRCNRFQDISHKDQFPLPSMITNGWLLHICFLMLSVTEILSQGCSQLRSKLQQANMDNLELLGKKMGTTIPLQCVDDIINFSSKPNDVSLPSIYEFQKENATVAIDEILQQIIYVFSENHTQLPWDENSVTVFRLGLDQAIGELAPCLNTGMQDIRDKVKKYFERINVLLKDKEYSLCAWEIVQMEVRQCLIVINQLITRLSNEAPVAAAEADEMNTPGPCPASASSRVKEKQESDLPTVIDAVIQEEELNDTGT
;
A
#
# COMPACT_ATOMS: atom_id res chain seq x y z
N MET A 1 -18.65 -102.39 -42.21
CA MET A 1 -18.36 -101.45 -41.10
C MET A 1 -18.09 -100.08 -41.71
N MET A 2 -18.91 -99.09 -41.31
CA MET A 2 -18.67 -97.63 -41.28
C MET A 2 -18.13 -96.96 -42.56
N THR A 3 -18.98 -96.46 -43.45
CA THR A 3 -19.62 -95.11 -43.48
C THR A 3 -18.71 -93.94 -43.90
N HIS A 4 -18.99 -93.51 -45.14
CA HIS A 4 -19.06 -92.14 -45.69
C HIS A 4 -17.79 -91.32 -46.04
N LYS A 5 -17.56 -91.28 -47.36
CA LYS A 5 -17.26 -90.07 -48.18
C LYS A 5 -17.86 -88.78 -47.60
N VAL A 6 -17.16 -87.65 -47.74
CA VAL A 6 -17.46 -86.60 -48.75
C VAL A 6 -16.39 -85.50 -48.73
N ARG A 7 -16.28 -84.87 -49.90
CA ARG A 7 -15.33 -83.92 -50.45
C ARG A 7 -15.60 -82.48 -49.97
N VAL A 8 -14.52 -81.70 -49.90
CA VAL A 8 -14.34 -80.26 -50.19
C VAL A 8 -15.62 -79.43 -50.48
N GLN A 9 -15.80 -78.28 -49.82
CA GLN A 9 -15.62 -76.92 -50.39
C GLN A 9 -16.30 -75.84 -49.53
N ARG A 10 -15.58 -74.72 -49.41
CA ARG A 10 -15.95 -73.37 -48.95
C ARG A 10 -17.41 -72.97 -49.26
N CYS A 11 -18.08 -72.39 -48.27
CA CYS A 11 -19.19 -71.45 -48.48
C CYS A 11 -18.77 -70.04 -48.05
N ASN A 12 -19.07 -69.08 -48.92
CA ASN A 12 -18.87 -67.65 -48.73
C ASN A 12 -20.25 -67.01 -48.48
N ARG A 13 -20.28 -65.97 -47.63
CA ARG A 13 -21.17 -64.79 -47.63
C ARG A 13 -22.66 -64.98 -47.27
N PHE A 14 -23.09 -64.31 -46.19
CA PHE A 14 -24.30 -63.48 -46.17
C PHE A 14 -24.10 -62.29 -45.21
N GLN A 15 -24.78 -61.20 -45.55
CA GLN A 15 -24.54 -59.81 -45.18
C GLN A 15 -25.42 -59.37 -44.00
N ASP A 16 -25.00 -58.27 -43.36
CA ASP A 16 -25.78 -57.31 -42.53
C ASP A 16 -26.15 -57.68 -41.08
N ILE A 17 -25.45 -57.05 -40.12
CA ILE A 17 -26.07 -56.43 -38.92
C ILE A 17 -25.32 -55.11 -38.63
N SER A 18 -25.95 -54.02 -39.03
CA SER A 18 -25.76 -52.69 -38.46
C SER A 18 -26.18 -52.70 -36.99
N HIS A 19 -25.29 -52.39 -36.06
CA HIS A 19 -25.62 -51.67 -34.81
C HIS A 19 -24.34 -51.19 -34.11
N LYS A 20 -23.90 -49.98 -34.48
CA LYS A 20 -23.70 -48.84 -33.58
C LYS A 20 -23.13 -49.15 -32.17
N ASP A 21 -21.80 -49.14 -32.06
CA ASP A 21 -21.10 -48.75 -30.82
C ASP A 21 -20.02 -47.74 -31.15
N GLN A 22 -20.48 -46.51 -31.38
CA GLN A 22 -19.64 -45.32 -31.33
C GLN A 22 -19.25 -45.11 -29.86
N PHE A 23 -18.03 -45.47 -29.47
CA PHE A 23 -17.45 -45.00 -28.22
C PHE A 23 -17.45 -43.46 -28.23
N PRO A 24 -18.12 -42.78 -27.27
CA PRO A 24 -17.99 -41.35 -27.14
C PRO A 24 -16.62 -41.05 -26.51
N LEU A 25 -15.79 -40.33 -27.27
CA LEU A 25 -14.68 -39.56 -26.70
C LEU A 25 -15.24 -38.64 -25.60
N PRO A 26 -14.67 -38.57 -24.39
CA PRO A 26 -15.11 -37.62 -23.37
C PRO A 26 -14.58 -36.22 -23.70
N SER A 27 -15.10 -35.59 -24.75
CA SER A 27 -14.80 -34.19 -25.10
C SER A 27 -15.73 -33.18 -24.40
N MET A 28 -16.54 -33.63 -23.43
CA MET A 28 -17.53 -32.78 -22.75
C MET A 28 -17.25 -32.50 -21.28
N ILE A 29 -16.27 -33.18 -20.65
CA ILE A 29 -15.92 -32.95 -19.23
C ILE A 29 -14.83 -31.88 -19.10
N THR A 30 -13.91 -31.79 -20.08
CA THR A 30 -12.83 -30.79 -20.12
C THR A 30 -13.33 -29.35 -20.29
N ASN A 31 -14.41 -29.13 -21.05
CA ASN A 31 -14.94 -27.79 -21.32
C ASN A 31 -15.67 -27.19 -20.10
N GLY A 32 -16.40 -28.02 -19.34
CA GLY A 32 -17.07 -27.56 -18.12
C GLY A 32 -16.10 -27.14 -17.02
N TRP A 33 -15.02 -27.92 -16.83
CA TRP A 33 -13.98 -27.61 -15.85
C TRP A 33 -13.20 -26.35 -16.22
N LEU A 34 -12.87 -26.16 -17.50
CA LEU A 34 -12.24 -24.92 -17.98
C LEU A 34 -13.15 -23.71 -17.75
N LEU A 35 -14.46 -23.82 -18.01
CA LEU A 35 -15.42 -22.74 -17.75
C LEU A 35 -15.53 -22.40 -16.26
N HIS A 36 -15.55 -23.40 -15.38
CA HIS A 36 -15.55 -23.18 -13.93
C HIS A 36 -14.26 -22.54 -13.44
N ILE A 37 -13.11 -22.98 -13.93
CA ILE A 37 -11.81 -22.36 -13.61
C ILE A 37 -11.79 -20.92 -14.10
N CYS A 38 -12.21 -20.63 -15.34
CA CYS A 38 -12.30 -19.27 -15.85
C CYS A 38 -13.24 -18.39 -15.01
N PHE A 39 -14.41 -18.90 -14.62
CA PHE A 39 -15.36 -18.17 -13.77
C PHE A 39 -14.77 -17.86 -12.38
N LEU A 40 -14.04 -18.81 -11.78
CA LEU A 40 -13.32 -18.60 -10.52
C LEU A 40 -12.18 -17.57 -10.66
N MET A 41 -11.43 -17.61 -11.76
CA MET A 41 -10.36 -16.63 -11.99
C MET A 41 -10.94 -15.22 -12.19
N LEU A 42 -12.03 -15.09 -12.96
CA LEU A 42 -12.71 -13.81 -13.18
C LEU A 42 -13.29 -13.24 -11.89
N SER A 43 -13.94 -14.08 -11.06
CA SER A 43 -14.49 -13.64 -9.79
C SER A 43 -13.40 -13.23 -8.79
N VAL A 44 -12.26 -13.93 -8.77
CA VAL A 44 -11.11 -13.55 -7.94
C VAL A 44 -10.52 -12.20 -8.40
N THR A 45 -10.40 -11.96 -9.71
CA THR A 45 -9.92 -10.66 -10.22
C THR A 45 -10.87 -9.50 -9.92
N GLU A 46 -12.18 -9.73 -10.00
CA GLU A 46 -13.21 -8.75 -9.64
C GLU A 46 -13.14 -8.37 -8.15
N ILE A 47 -13.00 -9.36 -7.25
CA ILE A 47 -12.92 -9.14 -5.80
C ILE A 47 -11.65 -8.34 -5.44
N LEU A 48 -10.50 -8.69 -6.03
CA LEU A 48 -9.24 -7.97 -5.80
C LEU A 48 -9.30 -6.54 -6.34
N SER A 49 -9.85 -6.36 -7.56
CA SER A 49 -10.04 -5.05 -8.18
C SER A 49 -10.99 -4.16 -7.37
N GLN A 50 -12.09 -4.71 -6.88
CA GLN A 50 -13.05 -3.97 -6.05
C GLN A 50 -12.43 -3.54 -4.71
N GLY A 51 -11.61 -4.41 -4.08
CA GLY A 51 -10.84 -4.07 -2.88
C GLY A 51 -9.92 -2.87 -3.11
N CYS A 52 -9.18 -2.86 -4.22
CA CYS A 52 -8.24 -1.78 -4.53
C CYS A 52 -8.91 -0.50 -5.02
N SER A 53 -10.09 -0.58 -5.65
CA SER A 53 -10.85 0.59 -6.08
C SER A 53 -11.25 1.51 -4.91
N GLN A 54 -11.46 0.93 -3.73
CA GLN A 54 -11.85 1.65 -2.51
C GLN A 54 -10.69 1.85 -1.52
N LEU A 55 -9.49 1.35 -1.85
CA LEU A 55 -8.33 1.39 -0.95
C LEU A 55 -8.08 2.79 -0.39
N ARG A 56 -8.11 3.80 -1.27
CA ARG A 56 -7.85 5.19 -0.89
C ARG A 56 -8.79 5.68 0.19
N SER A 57 -10.11 5.57 -0.01
CA SER A 57 -11.08 6.13 0.93
C SER A 57 -11.04 5.42 2.27
N LYS A 58 -10.90 4.09 2.26
CA LYS A 58 -10.78 3.30 3.48
C LYS A 58 -9.50 3.59 4.26
N LEU A 59 -8.37 3.66 3.57
CA LEU A 59 -7.08 3.96 4.17
C LEU A 59 -7.03 5.40 4.70
N GLN A 60 -7.64 6.34 3.99
CA GLN A 60 -7.79 7.73 4.45
C GLN A 60 -8.63 7.80 5.73
N GLN A 61 -9.76 7.10 5.78
CA GLN A 61 -10.58 7.06 6.99
C GLN A 61 -9.82 6.44 8.17
N ALA A 62 -9.22 5.26 7.98
CA ALA A 62 -8.46 4.59 9.03
C ALA A 62 -7.28 5.44 9.54
N ASN A 63 -6.56 6.11 8.64
CA ASN A 63 -5.44 6.98 9.03
C ASN A 63 -5.92 8.23 9.77
N MET A 64 -7.07 8.81 9.40
CA MET A 64 -7.69 9.92 10.12
C MET A 64 -8.12 9.51 11.53
N ASP A 65 -8.74 8.34 11.68
CA ASP A 65 -9.16 7.81 12.98
C ASP A 65 -7.95 7.57 13.90
N ASN A 66 -6.85 7.03 13.35
CA ASN A 66 -5.59 6.86 14.09
C ASN A 66 -4.96 8.21 14.49
N LEU A 67 -4.98 9.20 13.61
CA LEU A 67 -4.47 10.55 13.91
C LEU A 67 -5.30 11.24 15.00
N GLU A 68 -6.62 11.09 14.97
CA GLU A 68 -7.52 11.60 16.00
C GLU A 68 -7.26 10.93 17.35
N LEU A 69 -7.11 9.60 17.37
CA LEU A 69 -6.82 8.85 18.59
C LEU A 69 -5.47 9.24 19.19
N LEU A 70 -4.42 9.35 18.36
CA LEU A 70 -3.11 9.86 18.77
C LEU A 70 -3.25 11.28 19.34
N GLY A 71 -3.94 12.17 18.64
CA GLY A 71 -4.12 13.56 19.05
C GLY A 71 -4.86 13.72 20.38
N LYS A 72 -5.85 12.86 20.67
CA LYS A 72 -6.57 12.84 21.96
C LYS A 72 -5.69 12.43 23.14
N LYS A 73 -4.56 11.77 22.87
CA LYS A 73 -3.68 11.19 23.89
C LYS A 73 -2.35 11.93 24.02
N MET A 74 -1.97 12.71 23.01
CA MET A 74 -0.85 13.65 23.12
C MET A 74 -1.17 14.77 24.12
N GLY A 75 -0.16 15.18 24.88
CA GLY A 75 -0.24 16.39 25.69
C GLY A 75 -0.48 17.61 24.82
N THR A 76 -1.23 18.59 25.33
CA THR A 76 -1.43 19.87 24.63
C THR A 76 -0.18 20.75 24.66
N THR A 77 0.78 20.44 25.54
CA THR A 77 2.04 21.17 25.70
C THR A 77 3.18 20.18 25.93
N ILE A 78 4.36 20.55 25.41
CA ILE A 78 5.59 19.79 25.61
C ILE A 78 6.12 20.10 27.01
N PRO A 79 6.43 19.09 27.85
CA PRO A 79 7.05 19.35 29.14
C PRO A 79 8.41 20.03 28.97
N LEU A 80 8.65 21.12 29.72
CA LEU A 80 9.88 21.93 29.59
C LEU A 80 11.16 21.09 29.72
N GLN A 81 11.16 20.07 30.59
CA GLN A 81 12.30 19.17 30.77
C GLN A 81 12.62 18.31 29.54
N CYS A 82 11.72 18.24 28.56
CA CYS A 82 11.89 17.45 27.34
C CYS A 82 12.36 18.28 26.15
N VAL A 83 12.33 19.62 26.25
CA VAL A 83 12.65 20.53 25.13
C VAL A 83 14.06 20.31 24.60
N ASP A 84 15.06 20.22 25.48
CA ASP A 84 16.46 19.98 25.07
C ASP A 84 16.61 18.65 24.35
N ASP A 85 15.93 17.60 24.82
CA ASP A 85 15.97 16.28 24.20
C ASP A 85 15.33 16.29 22.79
N ILE A 86 14.25 17.04 22.64
CA ILE A 86 13.57 17.24 21.35
C ILE A 86 14.47 17.96 20.36
N ILE A 87 15.09 19.07 20.78
CA ILE A 87 16.02 19.83 19.94
C ILE A 87 17.22 18.96 19.55
N ASN A 88 17.79 18.23 20.51
CA ASN A 88 18.92 17.34 20.28
C ASN A 88 18.57 16.15 19.38
N PHE A 89 17.34 15.64 19.44
CA PHE A 89 16.89 14.63 18.50
C PHE A 89 16.77 15.24 17.10
N SER A 90 15.95 16.27 16.93
CA SER A 90 15.66 16.92 15.64
C SER A 90 16.89 17.44 14.90
N SER A 91 17.90 17.90 15.63
CA SER A 91 19.15 18.42 15.06
C SER A 91 20.13 17.35 14.56
N LYS A 92 19.95 16.07 14.95
CA LYS A 92 20.79 14.97 14.46
C LYS A 92 20.36 14.59 13.05
N PRO A 93 21.17 14.88 12.00
CA PRO A 93 20.85 14.43 10.66
C PRO A 93 20.83 12.91 10.64
N ASN A 94 19.81 12.34 9.99
CA ASN A 94 19.80 10.93 9.60
C ASN A 94 19.88 10.90 8.07
N ASP A 95 20.58 9.90 7.50
CA ASP A 95 20.67 9.74 6.03
C ASP A 95 19.29 9.51 5.39
N VAL A 96 18.30 9.15 6.21
CA VAL A 96 16.90 8.94 5.81
C VAL A 96 16.01 9.77 6.74
N SER A 97 15.45 10.84 6.18
CA SER A 97 14.43 11.68 6.83
C SER A 97 13.03 11.35 6.28
N LEU A 98 11.97 11.63 7.03
CA LEU A 98 10.58 11.52 6.55
C LEU A 98 10.36 12.25 5.19
N PRO A 99 10.96 13.43 4.94
CA PRO A 99 10.99 14.05 3.61
C PRO A 99 11.70 13.24 2.53
N SER A 100 12.80 12.54 2.84
CA SER A 100 13.45 11.64 1.86
C SER A 100 12.57 10.44 1.51
N ILE A 101 11.75 9.96 2.47
CA ILE A 101 10.73 8.94 2.22
C ILE A 101 9.70 9.50 1.22
N TYR A 102 9.32 10.78 1.30
CA TYR A 102 8.36 11.43 0.40
C TYR A 102 8.80 11.50 -1.08
N GLU A 103 10.10 11.63 -1.39
CA GLU A 103 10.57 11.85 -2.77
C GLU A 103 10.55 10.62 -3.68
N PHE A 104 10.59 9.40 -3.13
CA PHE A 104 10.70 8.15 -3.91
C PHE A 104 9.36 7.56 -4.42
N GLN A 105 8.21 8.18 -4.12
CA GLN A 105 6.95 7.45 -3.95
C GLN A 105 5.79 7.81 -4.88
N LYS A 106 5.91 7.55 -6.19
CA LYS A 106 4.69 7.31 -6.98
C LYS A 106 4.42 5.82 -7.10
N GLU A 107 5.42 5.00 -7.40
CA GLU A 107 5.21 3.59 -7.71
C GLU A 107 5.04 2.69 -6.46
N ASN A 108 5.38 3.18 -5.26
CA ASN A 108 5.55 2.31 -4.08
C ASN A 108 4.93 2.82 -2.77
N ALA A 109 3.93 3.71 -2.88
CA ALA A 109 3.28 4.32 -1.71
C ALA A 109 2.65 3.28 -0.77
N THR A 110 2.03 2.22 -1.30
CA THR A 110 1.41 1.16 -0.47
C THR A 110 2.42 0.41 0.38
N VAL A 111 3.62 0.12 -0.14
CA VAL A 111 4.70 -0.56 0.61
C VAL A 111 5.26 0.33 1.70
N ALA A 112 5.46 1.62 1.40
CA ALA A 112 5.94 2.56 2.41
C ALA A 112 4.91 2.75 3.53
N ILE A 113 3.62 2.90 3.20
CA ILE A 113 2.56 3.03 4.21
C ILE A 113 2.50 1.77 5.06
N ASP A 114 2.48 0.58 4.45
CA ASP A 114 2.48 -0.70 5.15
C ASP A 114 3.66 -0.80 6.14
N GLU A 115 4.89 -0.53 5.68
CA GLU A 115 6.06 -0.60 6.55
C GLU A 115 6.03 0.46 7.66
N ILE A 116 5.61 1.70 7.39
CA ILE A 116 5.49 2.74 8.42
C ILE A 116 4.50 2.29 9.51
N LEU A 117 3.33 1.78 9.13
CA LEU A 117 2.32 1.31 10.08
C LEU A 117 2.85 0.14 10.92
N GLN A 118 3.53 -0.84 10.30
CA GLN A 118 4.16 -1.96 11.00
C GLN A 118 5.21 -1.49 12.01
N GLN A 119 6.06 -0.53 11.63
CA GLN A 119 7.07 0.00 12.53
C GLN A 119 6.47 0.79 13.70
N ILE A 120 5.37 1.53 13.48
CA ILE A 120 4.65 2.20 14.58
C ILE A 120 4.08 1.15 15.54
N ILE A 121 3.42 0.10 15.05
CA ILE A 121 2.89 -0.99 15.89
C ILE A 121 4.01 -1.62 16.73
N TYR A 122 5.17 -1.86 16.11
CA TYR A 122 6.34 -2.39 16.80
C TYR A 122 6.77 -1.48 17.95
N VAL A 123 6.96 -0.17 17.69
CA VAL A 123 7.31 0.81 18.72
C VAL A 123 6.31 0.82 19.89
N PHE A 124 5.01 0.80 19.61
CA PHE A 124 3.96 0.78 20.64
C PHE A 124 3.74 -0.60 21.29
N SER A 125 4.49 -1.62 20.87
CA SER A 125 4.53 -2.94 21.52
C SER A 125 5.68 -3.08 22.52
N GLU A 126 6.61 -2.13 22.53
CA GLU A 126 7.74 -2.07 23.46
C GLU A 126 7.30 -1.54 24.85
N ASN A 127 8.27 -1.30 25.75
CA ASN A 127 8.02 -0.81 27.10
C ASN A 127 7.42 0.61 27.08
N HIS A 128 6.13 0.70 27.41
CA HIS A 128 5.35 1.94 27.46
C HIS A 128 4.99 2.36 28.90
N THR A 129 5.77 1.94 29.90
CA THR A 129 5.49 2.26 31.32
C THR A 129 5.51 3.76 31.64
N GLN A 130 6.31 4.55 30.92
CA GLN A 130 6.38 6.02 31.08
C GLN A 130 5.56 6.79 30.03
N LEU A 131 4.89 6.08 29.12
CA LEU A 131 3.92 6.69 28.22
C LEU A 131 2.66 7.01 29.04
N PRO A 132 2.17 8.26 29.06
CA PRO A 132 1.01 8.65 29.88
C PRO A 132 -0.34 8.17 29.29
N TRP A 133 -0.35 7.02 28.63
CA TRP A 133 -1.52 6.40 28.02
C TRP A 133 -1.93 5.18 28.84
N ASP A 134 -3.23 4.96 29.02
CA ASP A 134 -3.73 3.71 29.56
C ASP A 134 -3.53 2.54 28.57
N GLU A 135 -3.35 1.32 29.10
CA GLU A 135 -3.09 0.11 28.32
C GLU A 135 -4.16 -0.15 27.24
N ASN A 136 -5.43 0.16 27.56
CA ASN A 136 -6.52 0.05 26.61
C ASN A 136 -6.34 1.02 25.43
N SER A 137 -5.91 2.25 25.67
CA SER A 137 -5.67 3.23 24.61
C SER A 137 -4.52 2.86 23.69
N VAL A 138 -3.43 2.33 24.24
CA VAL A 138 -2.33 1.76 23.43
C VAL A 138 -2.86 0.59 22.57
N THR A 139 -3.68 -0.27 23.15
CA THR A 139 -4.28 -1.41 22.45
C THR A 139 -5.21 -0.98 21.32
N VAL A 140 -6.12 -0.03 21.58
CA VAL A 140 -7.03 0.52 20.56
C VAL A 140 -6.25 1.19 19.44
N PHE A 141 -5.17 1.92 19.77
CA PHE A 141 -4.32 2.54 18.76
C PHE A 141 -3.64 1.50 17.86
N ARG A 142 -3.03 0.45 18.43
CA ARG A 142 -2.45 -0.64 17.64
C ARG A 142 -3.48 -1.34 16.76
N LEU A 143 -4.68 -1.59 17.28
CA LEU A 143 -5.77 -2.19 16.49
C LEU A 143 -6.22 -1.32 15.32
N GLY A 144 -6.26 0.01 15.50
CA GLY A 144 -6.55 0.94 14.41
C GLY A 144 -5.46 0.95 13.33
N LEU A 145 -4.18 0.79 13.70
CA LEU A 145 -3.08 0.64 12.76
C LEU A 145 -3.14 -0.70 12.02
N ASP A 146 -3.41 -1.80 12.74
CA ASP A 146 -3.62 -3.13 12.15
C ASP A 146 -4.78 -3.13 11.14
N GLN A 147 -5.86 -2.41 11.46
CA GLN A 147 -6.98 -2.23 10.53
C GLN A 147 -6.53 -1.52 9.25
N ALA A 148 -5.70 -0.47 9.34
CA ALA A 148 -5.17 0.23 8.17
C ALA A 148 -4.27 -0.68 7.31
N ILE A 149 -3.46 -1.55 7.93
CA ILE A 149 -2.68 -2.59 7.22
C ILE A 149 -3.62 -3.59 6.53
N GLY A 150 -4.69 -4.02 7.20
CA GLY A 150 -5.70 -4.91 6.65
C GLY A 150 -6.35 -4.36 5.38
N GLU A 151 -6.59 -3.05 5.31
CA GLU A 151 -7.11 -2.41 4.09
C GLU A 151 -6.09 -2.41 2.94
N LEU A 152 -4.79 -2.35 3.23
CA LEU A 152 -3.70 -2.40 2.23
C LEU A 152 -3.45 -3.79 1.67
N ALA A 153 -3.64 -4.84 2.47
CA ALA A 153 -3.23 -6.20 2.16
C ALA A 153 -3.67 -6.74 0.77
N PRO A 154 -4.90 -6.48 0.28
CA PRO A 154 -5.33 -6.96 -1.05
C PRO A 154 -4.57 -6.31 -2.22
N CYS A 155 -3.93 -5.17 -1.99
CA CYS A 155 -3.34 -4.30 -3.03
C CYS A 155 -1.84 -4.11 -2.84
N LEU A 156 -1.25 -4.77 -1.83
CA LEU A 156 0.15 -4.62 -1.48
C LEU A 156 1.02 -5.42 -2.45
N ASN A 157 1.97 -4.74 -3.09
CA ASN A 157 3.02 -5.40 -3.86
C ASN A 157 4.18 -5.79 -2.93
N THR A 158 4.66 -7.02 -3.01
CA THR A 158 5.72 -7.55 -2.13
C THR A 158 7.14 -7.20 -2.61
N GLY A 159 7.30 -6.59 -3.79
CA GLY A 159 8.58 -6.47 -4.50
C GLY A 159 9.51 -5.28 -4.19
N MET A 160 9.47 -4.64 -3.01
CA MET A 160 10.18 -3.37 -2.78
C MET A 160 10.97 -3.33 -1.45
N GLN A 161 12.00 -4.16 -1.34
CA GLN A 161 12.80 -4.28 -0.11
C GLN A 161 13.56 -2.99 0.24
N ASP A 162 14.10 -2.26 -0.74
CA ASP A 162 14.84 -1.00 -0.51
C ASP A 162 14.00 0.04 0.25
N ILE A 163 12.71 0.11 -0.05
CA ILE A 163 11.78 1.03 0.63
C ILE A 163 11.55 0.59 2.07
N ARG A 164 11.35 -0.71 2.29
CA ARG A 164 11.22 -1.25 3.63
C ARG A 164 12.46 -0.96 4.46
N ASP A 165 13.64 -1.16 3.90
CA ASP A 165 14.91 -0.94 4.58
C ASP A 165 15.14 0.54 4.93
N LYS A 166 14.75 1.46 4.04
CA LYS A 166 14.78 2.91 4.33
C LYS A 166 13.87 3.28 5.50
N VAL A 167 12.62 2.80 5.50
CA VAL A 167 11.68 3.04 6.60
C VAL A 167 12.21 2.41 7.90
N LYS A 168 12.72 1.18 7.85
CA LYS A 168 13.33 0.51 9.01
C LYS A 168 14.52 1.28 9.58
N LYS A 169 15.42 1.79 8.72
CA LYS A 169 16.56 2.63 9.15
C LYS A 169 16.09 3.91 9.83
N TYR A 170 14.98 4.51 9.38
CA TYR A 170 14.38 5.65 10.06
C TYR A 170 13.87 5.27 11.47
N PHE A 171 13.11 4.17 11.59
CA PHE A 171 12.60 3.70 12.89
C PHE A 171 13.67 3.13 13.81
N GLU A 172 14.80 2.66 13.28
CA GLU A 172 15.96 2.26 14.07
C GLU A 172 16.46 3.42 14.94
N ARG A 173 16.51 4.65 14.40
CA ARG A 173 16.87 5.85 15.18
C ARG A 173 15.88 6.12 16.31
N ILE A 174 14.59 5.89 16.09
CA ILE A 174 13.55 6.01 17.13
C ILE A 174 13.75 4.95 18.21
N ASN A 175 14.00 3.71 17.82
CA ASN A 175 14.25 2.60 18.75
C ASN A 175 15.53 2.81 19.58
N VAL A 176 16.59 3.34 18.97
CA VAL A 176 17.82 3.73 19.68
C VAL A 176 17.53 4.84 20.68
N LEU A 177 16.79 5.90 20.29
CA LEU A 177 16.37 6.95 21.21
C LEU A 177 15.62 6.38 22.43
N LEU A 178 14.63 5.52 22.20
CA LEU A 178 13.84 4.90 23.27
C LEU A 178 14.75 4.13 24.24
N LYS A 179 15.68 3.33 23.73
CA LYS A 179 16.59 2.53 24.56
C LYS A 179 17.61 3.38 25.32
N ASP A 180 18.24 4.34 24.63
CA ASP A 180 19.26 5.24 25.22
C ASP A 180 18.66 6.11 26.34
N LYS A 181 17.39 6.46 26.21
CA LYS A 181 16.64 7.25 27.18
C LYS A 181 15.81 6.40 28.15
N GLU A 182 16.05 5.10 28.19
CA GLU A 182 15.40 4.13 29.08
C GLU A 182 13.86 4.22 29.05
N TYR A 183 13.29 4.45 27.87
CA TYR A 183 11.86 4.63 27.63
C TYR A 183 11.25 5.74 28.50
N SER A 184 12.00 6.78 28.85
CA SER A 184 11.53 7.91 29.67
C SER A 184 10.38 8.70 29.04
N LEU A 185 9.70 9.53 29.85
CA LEU A 185 8.65 10.43 29.41
C LEU A 185 9.08 11.27 28.18
N CYS A 186 10.26 11.87 28.21
CA CYS A 186 10.73 12.72 27.11
C CYS A 186 11.02 11.94 25.83
N ALA A 187 11.45 10.68 25.94
CA ALA A 187 11.57 9.80 24.78
C ALA A 187 10.19 9.56 24.15
N TRP A 188 9.17 9.29 24.96
CA TRP A 188 7.80 9.08 24.48
C TRP A 188 7.13 10.35 23.93
N GLU A 189 7.46 11.54 24.44
CA GLU A 189 7.04 12.80 23.82
C GLU A 189 7.60 12.93 22.39
N ILE A 190 8.90 12.64 22.20
CA ILE A 190 9.53 12.64 20.87
C ILE A 190 8.87 11.60 19.96
N VAL A 191 8.66 10.36 20.45
CA VAL A 191 8.04 9.29 19.66
C VAL A 191 6.64 9.67 19.21
N GLN A 192 5.80 10.24 20.08
CA GLN A 192 4.45 10.66 19.70
C GLN A 192 4.47 11.74 18.61
N MET A 193 5.40 12.69 18.68
CA MET A 193 5.57 13.71 17.62
C MET A 193 6.02 13.11 16.29
N GLU A 194 6.99 12.20 16.31
CA GLU A 194 7.45 11.54 15.09
C GLU A 194 6.37 10.63 14.48
N VAL A 195 5.59 9.94 15.31
CA VAL A 195 4.46 9.11 14.87
C VAL A 195 3.36 9.99 14.26
N ARG A 196 3.06 11.16 14.86
CA ARG A 196 2.14 12.14 14.27
C ARG A 196 2.61 12.56 12.88
N GLN A 197 3.90 12.85 12.73
CA GLN A 197 4.48 13.21 11.44
C GLN A 197 4.40 12.06 10.42
N CYS A 198 4.65 10.81 10.84
CA CYS A 198 4.46 9.63 10.01
C CYS A 198 3.01 9.50 9.50
N LEU A 199 2.00 9.68 10.36
CA LEU A 199 0.59 9.63 9.95
C LEU A 199 0.21 10.76 8.98
N ILE A 200 0.81 11.95 9.13
CA ILE A 200 0.66 13.06 8.16
C ILE A 200 1.29 12.68 6.81
N VAL A 201 2.49 12.09 6.82
CA VAL A 201 3.14 11.60 5.60
C VAL A 201 2.30 10.51 4.94
N ILE A 202 1.74 9.57 5.70
CA ILE A 202 0.82 8.55 5.17
C ILE A 202 -0.36 9.22 4.45
N ASN A 203 -1.00 10.24 5.02
CA ASN A 203 -2.06 10.98 4.32
C ASN A 203 -1.60 11.53 2.96
N GLN A 204 -0.41 12.10 2.89
CA GLN A 204 0.16 12.58 1.63
C GLN A 204 0.39 11.43 0.63
N LEU A 205 0.90 10.29 1.09
CA LEU A 205 1.09 9.10 0.26
C LEU A 205 -0.23 8.54 -0.27
N ILE A 206 -1.27 8.50 0.56
CA ILE A 206 -2.63 8.10 0.16
C ILE A 206 -3.14 9.01 -0.96
N THR A 207 -2.84 10.32 -0.93
CA THR A 207 -3.29 11.22 -1.99
C THR A 207 -2.70 10.90 -3.37
N ARG A 208 -1.54 10.24 -3.41
CA ARG A 208 -0.83 9.90 -4.66
C ARG A 208 -1.34 8.62 -5.31
N LEU A 209 -2.03 7.77 -4.55
CA LEU A 209 -2.64 6.53 -5.06
C LEU A 209 -3.70 6.77 -6.17
N SER A 210 -4.13 8.01 -6.42
CA SER A 210 -5.10 8.35 -7.49
C SER A 210 -4.50 8.82 -8.80
N ASN A 211 -3.17 8.87 -8.93
CA ASN A 211 -2.51 9.32 -10.16
C ASN A 211 -2.14 8.17 -11.11
N GLU A 212 -2.70 6.98 -10.92
CA GLU A 212 -2.64 5.84 -11.83
C GLU A 212 -4.03 5.62 -12.46
N ALA A 213 -4.24 6.21 -13.64
CA ALA A 213 -5.07 5.54 -14.63
C ALA A 213 -4.18 4.50 -15.35
N PRO A 214 -4.72 3.34 -15.77
CA PRO A 214 -3.93 2.34 -16.50
C PRO A 214 -3.44 2.92 -17.83
N VAL A 215 -2.12 3.01 -18.00
CA VAL A 215 -1.49 3.18 -19.31
C VAL A 215 -1.50 1.82 -19.99
N ALA A 216 -2.62 1.44 -20.61
CA ALA A 216 -2.67 0.36 -21.60
C ALA A 216 -4.03 0.34 -22.31
N ALA A 217 -4.18 1.15 -23.36
CA ALA A 217 -4.94 0.83 -24.59
C ALA A 217 -4.96 2.07 -25.51
N ALA A 218 -3.85 2.32 -26.20
CA ALA A 218 -3.86 3.22 -27.36
C ALA A 218 -2.74 2.83 -28.33
N GLU A 219 -2.88 1.67 -28.95
CA GLU A 219 -2.30 1.42 -30.28
C GLU A 219 -3.32 0.67 -31.12
N ALA A 220 -4.01 1.44 -31.97
CA ALA A 220 -4.46 1.10 -33.32
C ALA A 220 -5.48 2.16 -33.77
N ASP A 221 -5.04 3.17 -34.52
CA ASP A 221 -5.46 3.34 -35.92
C ASP A 221 -4.80 4.61 -36.48
N GLU A 222 -3.81 4.42 -37.36
CA GLU A 222 -3.25 5.46 -38.21
C GLU A 222 -3.98 5.39 -39.56
N MET A 223 -4.87 6.33 -39.86
CA MET A 223 -5.25 6.61 -41.25
C MET A 223 -5.84 8.02 -41.46
N ASN A 224 -5.04 8.86 -42.13
CA ASN A 224 -5.41 9.98 -43.01
C ASN A 224 -6.34 11.10 -42.52
N THR A 225 -5.79 12.32 -42.40
CA THR A 225 -6.21 13.49 -43.21
C THR A 225 -5.22 14.66 -43.07
N PRO A 226 -4.99 15.49 -44.11
CA PRO A 226 -3.97 16.53 -44.10
C PRO A 226 -4.50 17.84 -43.50
N GLY A 227 -3.86 18.31 -42.42
CA GLY A 227 -4.07 19.64 -41.82
C GLY A 227 -2.93 20.62 -42.17
N PRO A 228 -3.17 21.94 -42.12
CA PRO A 228 -2.40 22.94 -42.87
C PRO A 228 -1.10 23.42 -42.20
N CYS A 229 -0.23 24.02 -43.02
CA CYS A 229 1.09 24.59 -42.69
C CYS A 229 1.09 25.61 -41.53
N PRO A 230 2.24 25.79 -40.84
CA PRO A 230 2.32 26.44 -39.53
C PRO A 230 2.33 27.97 -39.59
N ALA A 231 1.71 28.60 -38.59
CA ALA A 231 1.95 29.99 -38.23
C ALA A 231 2.89 30.05 -37.02
N SER A 232 3.98 30.81 -37.17
CA SER A 232 4.93 31.13 -36.11
C SER A 232 4.29 31.93 -34.98
N ALA A 233 4.65 31.64 -33.71
CA ALA A 233 5.14 32.65 -32.75
C ALA A 233 5.38 32.12 -31.33
N SER A 234 6.52 32.58 -30.79
CA SER A 234 6.77 32.98 -29.39
C SER A 234 7.09 31.92 -28.34
N SER A 235 8.40 31.82 -28.06
CA SER A 235 8.97 31.28 -26.84
C SER A 235 8.44 32.05 -25.62
N ARG A 236 7.94 31.31 -24.61
CA ARG A 236 7.84 31.83 -23.24
C ARG A 236 8.39 30.78 -22.28
N VAL A 237 9.55 31.09 -21.72
CA VAL A 237 10.13 30.42 -20.55
C VAL A 237 9.10 30.51 -19.42
N LYS A 238 8.71 29.37 -18.83
CA LYS A 238 8.00 29.35 -17.55
C LYS A 238 9.00 29.05 -16.44
N GLU A 239 9.13 30.06 -15.60
CA GLU A 239 9.83 30.12 -14.33
C GLU A 239 9.29 29.04 -13.39
N LYS A 240 10.22 28.39 -12.67
CA LYS A 240 9.93 27.37 -11.67
C LYS A 240 9.48 28.08 -10.39
N GLN A 241 8.21 27.93 -10.03
CA GLN A 241 7.71 28.37 -8.73
C GLN A 241 8.21 27.37 -7.68
N GLU A 242 9.15 27.82 -6.86
CA GLU A 242 9.54 27.17 -5.61
C GLU A 242 8.33 27.23 -4.66
N SER A 243 7.86 26.07 -4.19
CA SER A 243 6.81 26.01 -3.19
C SER A 243 7.46 26.05 -1.81
N ASP A 244 7.48 27.22 -1.19
CA ASP A 244 7.85 27.38 0.22
C ASP A 244 6.84 26.63 1.09
N LEU A 245 7.28 25.54 1.72
CA LEU A 245 6.60 24.95 2.87
C LEU A 245 7.38 25.41 4.12
N PRO A 246 6.74 26.08 5.10
CA PRO A 246 7.46 26.62 6.24
C PRO A 246 8.12 25.50 7.06
N THR A 247 9.33 25.76 7.51
CA THR A 247 10.05 24.83 8.38
C THR A 247 9.41 24.88 9.77
N VAL A 248 9.55 23.81 10.56
CA VAL A 248 9.07 23.73 11.95
C VAL A 248 9.53 24.93 12.80
N ILE A 249 10.70 25.49 12.49
CA ILE A 249 11.23 26.70 13.14
C ILE A 249 10.36 27.92 12.86
N ASP A 250 9.87 28.09 11.63
CA ASP A 250 9.01 29.22 11.24
C ASP A 250 7.64 29.14 11.92
N ALA A 251 7.12 27.92 12.12
CA ALA A 251 5.86 27.70 12.85
C ALA A 251 5.98 28.00 14.35
N VAL A 252 7.14 27.74 14.96
CA VAL A 252 7.41 28.03 16.38
C VAL A 252 7.57 29.54 16.62
N ILE A 253 8.26 30.25 15.72
CA ILE A 253 8.44 31.71 15.83
C ILE A 253 7.09 32.44 15.69
N GLN A 254 6.20 31.92 14.85
CA GLN A 254 4.91 32.55 14.59
C GLN A 254 3.89 32.40 15.73
N GLU A 255 4.04 31.39 16.60
CA GLU A 255 3.27 31.30 17.85
C GLU A 255 3.77 32.28 18.93
N GLU A 256 5.05 32.66 18.90
CA GLU A 256 5.62 33.60 19.87
C GLU A 256 5.19 35.06 19.59
N GLU A 257 5.11 35.48 18.31
CA GLU A 257 4.63 36.83 17.95
C GLU A 257 3.13 37.06 18.20
N LEU A 258 2.31 36.01 18.22
CA LEU A 258 0.88 36.15 18.47
C LEU A 258 0.55 36.34 19.96
N ASN A 259 1.48 35.98 20.86
CA ASN A 259 1.30 36.09 22.31
C ASN A 259 1.83 37.42 22.88
N ASP A 260 2.66 38.15 22.12
CA ASP A 260 3.27 39.41 22.55
C ASP A 260 2.46 40.67 22.19
N THR A 261 1.33 40.52 21.48
CA THR A 261 0.41 41.62 21.15
C THR A 261 -0.83 41.69 22.05
N GLY A 262 -0.86 40.91 23.13
CA GLY A 262 -1.94 40.89 24.12
C GLY A 262 -1.51 41.35 25.51
N THR A 263 -1.06 42.60 25.65
CA THR A 263 -1.05 43.31 26.96
C THR A 263 -1.61 44.72 26.80
#